data_AF-A0A183JKM9-F1
#
_entry.id   AF-A0A183JKM9-F1
#
_cell.length_a   1.000
_cell.length_b   1.000
_cell.length_c   1.000
_cell.angle_alpha   90.00
_cell.angle_beta   90.00
_cell.angle_gamma   90.00
#
_symmetry.space_group_name_H-M   'P 1'
#
loop_
_entity.id
_entity.type
_entity.pdbx_description
1 polymer ?
#
loop_
_entity_poly.entity_id
_entity_poly.type
_entity_poly.pdbx_seq_one_letter_code
_entity_poly.pdbx_strand_id
1 'polypeptide(L)' 'MDACLMIWNIKPQTRAYKFSGHKDAIFCVRFSPTGELILTASRDKTVKLWIPSM' A
#
# COMPACT_ATOMS: atom_id res chain seq x y z
N MET A 1 42.80 -7.40 6.73
CA MET A 1 41.98 -7.01 5.57
C MET A 1 40.63 -6.65 6.14
N ASP A 2 40.39 -5.37 6.36
CA ASP A 2 39.21 -4.91 7.08
C ASP A 2 38.09 -4.71 6.07
N ALA A 3 37.01 -5.47 6.23
CA ALA A 3 35.84 -5.35 5.38
C ALA A 3 35.08 -4.08 5.77
N CYS A 4 35.08 -3.11 4.87
CA CYS A 4 34.40 -1.83 5.04
C CYS A 4 32.88 -2.01 5.23
N LEU A 5 32.33 -1.21 6.13
CA LEU A 5 30.91 -1.06 6.41
C LEU A 5 30.13 -0.64 5.15
N MET A 6 29.07 -1.38 4.81
CA MET A 6 28.10 -0.92 3.81
C MET A 6 26.88 -0.34 4.53
N ILE A 7 26.68 0.98 4.43
CA ILE A 7 25.42 1.62 4.78
C ILE A 7 24.61 1.76 3.49
N TRP A 8 23.51 1.02 3.39
CA TRP A 8 22.54 1.22 2.31
C TRP A 8 21.68 2.44 2.65
N ASN A 9 21.76 3.47 1.82
CA ASN A 9 20.88 4.62 1.90
C ASN A 9 19.50 4.23 1.36
N ILE A 10 18.64 3.69 2.22
CA ILE A 10 17.23 3.50 1.90
C ILE A 10 16.59 4.88 2.00
N LYS A 11 16.37 5.56 0.87
CA LYS A 11 15.56 6.79 0.87
C LYS A 11 14.20 6.43 1.47
N PRO A 12 13.79 6.98 2.63
CA PRO A 12 12.46 6.74 3.16
C PRO A 12 11.49 7.63 2.39
N GLN A 13 11.20 7.26 1.14
CA GLN A 13 10.18 7.92 0.33
C GLN A 13 8.97 7.02 0.11
N THR A 14 8.81 6.00 0.96
CA THR A 14 7.59 5.21 1.06
C THR A 14 6.50 6.10 1.66
N ARG A 15 5.82 6.88 0.80
CA ARG A 15 4.57 7.53 1.19
C ARG A 15 3.57 6.43 1.52
N ALA A 16 3.30 6.24 2.81
CA ALA A 16 2.27 5.35 3.28
C ALA A 16 0.92 6.04 3.14
N TYR A 17 0.03 5.47 2.33
CA TYR A 17 -1.34 5.92 2.22
C TYR A 17 -2.20 5.18 3.24
N LYS A 18 -2.99 5.93 4.02
CA LYS A 18 -3.98 5.37 4.94
C LYS A 18 -5.35 5.48 4.29
N PHE A 19 -5.90 4.35 3.87
CA PHE A 19 -7.27 4.26 3.35
C PHE A 19 -8.23 3.93 4.50
N SER A 20 -8.99 4.92 4.95
CA SER A 20 -10.06 4.74 5.94
C SER A 20 -11.42 4.82 5.26
N GLY A 21 -12.29 3.86 5.53
CA GLY A 21 -13.66 3.88 5.01
C GLY A 21 -14.37 2.54 5.05
N HIS A 22 -13.63 1.43 5.09
CA HIS A 22 -14.23 0.15 5.44
C HIS A 22 -14.63 0.14 6.91
N LYS A 23 -15.81 -0.43 7.19
CA LYS A 23 -16.38 -0.50 8.55
C LYS A 23 -16.10 -1.83 9.25
N ASP A 24 -15.47 -2.76 8.55
CA ASP A 24 -15.16 -4.11 9.03
C ASP A 24 -13.93 -4.66 8.26
N ALA A 25 -13.47 -5.86 8.64
CA ALA A 25 -12.26 -6.51 8.14
C ALA A 25 -12.18 -6.56 6.61
N ILE A 26 -11.00 -6.26 6.07
CA ILE A 26 -10.68 -6.39 4.65
C ILE A 26 -10.15 -7.81 4.42
N PHE A 27 -10.70 -8.50 3.43
CA PHE A 27 -10.30 -9.88 3.09
C PHE A 27 -9.49 -9.96 1.80
N CYS A 28 -9.59 -8.97 0.92
CA CYS A 28 -8.89 -8.97 -0.36
C CYS A 28 -8.42 -7.57 -0.73
N VAL A 29 -7.23 -7.50 -1.31
CA VAL A 29 -6.62 -6.31 -1.89
C VAL A 29 -6.06 -6.68 -3.26
N ARG A 30 -6.35 -5.87 -4.29
CA ARG A 30 -5.82 -6.02 -5.64
C ARG A 30 -5.35 -4.67 -6.17
N PHE A 31 -4.22 -4.67 -6.87
CA PHE A 31 -3.72 -3.51 -7.59
C PHE A 31 -4.16 -3.58 -9.05
N SER A 32 -4.42 -2.43 -9.69
CA SER A 32 -4.54 -2.40 -11.14
C SER A 32 -3.19 -2.77 -11.79
N PRO A 33 -3.19 -3.29 -13.03
CA PRO A 33 -1.95 -3.58 -13.75
C PRO A 33 -1.03 -2.37 -13.91
N THR A 34 -1.62 -1.16 -13.95
CA THR A 34 -0.90 0.12 -14.05
C THR A 34 -0.41 0.66 -12.70
N GLY A 35 -0.88 0.09 -11.58
CA GLY A 35 -0.54 0.54 -10.22
C GLY A 35 -1.25 1.81 -9.75
N GLU A 36 -2.12 2.40 -10.57
CA GLU A 36 -2.84 3.65 -10.27
C GLU A 36 -4.05 3.46 -9.36
N LEU A 37 -4.55 2.22 -9.24
CA LEU A 37 -5.76 1.92 -8.48
C LEU A 37 -5.54 0.75 -7.53
N ILE A 38 -6.20 0.84 -6.38
CA ILE A 38 -6.28 -0.23 -5.39
C ILE A 38 -7.74 -0.59 -5.19
N LEU A 39 -8.06 -1.87 -5.25
CA LEU A 39 -9.41 -2.39 -5.04
C LEU A 39 -9.40 -3.26 -3.78
N THR A 40 -10.31 -2.97 -2.85
CA THR A 40 -10.42 -3.69 -1.57
C THR A 40 -11.81 -4.23 -1.35
N ALA A 41 -11.92 -5.46 -0.83
CA ALA A 41 -13.19 -6.10 -0.49
C ALA A 41 -13.24 -6.40 1.02
N SER A 42 -14.36 -6.08 1.67
CA SER A 42 -14.51 -6.15 3.13
C SER A 42 -15.75 -6.92 3.56
N ARG A 43 -15.72 -7.40 4.82
CA ARG A 43 -16.88 -7.96 5.53
C ARG A 43 -18.05 -6.97 5.65
N ASP A 44 -17.80 -5.67 5.53
CA ASP A 44 -18.82 -4.63 5.57
C ASP A 44 -19.79 -4.65 4.36
N LYS A 45 -19.69 -5.68 3.51
CA LYS A 45 -20.49 -5.91 2.30
C LYS A 45 -20.22 -4.89 1.20
N THR A 46 -19.06 -4.24 1.22
CA THR A 46 -18.65 -3.29 0.19
C THR A 46 -17.32 -3.66 -0.47
N VAL A 47 -17.19 -3.19 -1.69
CA VAL A 47 -15.92 -3.11 -2.43
C VAL A 47 -15.61 -1.63 -2.61
N LYS A 48 -14.36 -1.23 -2.35
CA LYS A 48 -13.91 0.16 -2.52
C LYS A 48 -12.74 0.23 -3.50
N LEU A 49 -12.76 1.26 -4.32
CA LEU A 49 -11.69 1.62 -5.24
C LEU A 49 -10.99 2.86 -4.70
N TRP A 50 -9.66 2.82 -4.66
CA TRP A 50 -8.82 3.89 -4.15
C TRP A 50 -7.85 4.36 -5.22
N ILE A 51 -7.71 5.67 -5.33
CA ILE A 51 -6.66 6.32 -6.11
C ILE A 51 -5.67 6.85 -5.07
N PRO A 52 -4.42 6.35 -5.00
CA PRO A 52 -3.38 6.99 -4.22
C PRO A 52 -3.10 8.35 -4.86
N SER A 53 -3.62 9.42 -4.28
CA SER A 53 -3.38 10.79 -4.73
C SER A 53 -1.88 11.09 -4.65
N MET A 54 -1.29 11.48 -5.78
CA MET A 54 0.13 11.90 -5.89
C MET A 54 0.48 13.07 -4.97
#